data_AF-A0A2D9CAB9-F1
#
_entry.id   AF-A0A2D9CAB9-F1
#
_cell.length_a   1.000
_cell.length_b   1.000
_cell.length_c   1.000
_cell.angle_alpha   90.00
_cell.angle_beta   90.00
_cell.angle_gamma   90.00
#
_symmetry.space_group_name_H-M   'P 1'
#
loop_
_entity.id
_entity.type
_entity.pdbx_description
1 polymer ?
#
loop_
_entity_poly.entity_id
_entity_poly.type
_entity_poly.pdbx_seq_one_letter_code
_entity_poly.pdbx_strand_id
1 'polypeptide(L)'
;MNGRKAKALRKRSKELLVEWLRSVVPEGEDLTKIHTGNIHEFMPAETHIYANRKFLLSAYSLRWFYKKLKRNPDATLYELLNEQNVKSSTGHWVI
;
A
#
# COMPACT_ATOMS: atom_id res chain seq x y z
N MET A 1 -13.67 -15.23 -6.06
CA MET A 1 -13.86 -13.90 -6.69
C MET A 1 -13.60 -14.03 -8.18
N ASN A 2 -14.40 -13.36 -9.04
CA ASN A 2 -14.20 -13.37 -10.49
C ASN A 2 -12.81 -12.79 -10.86
N GLY A 3 -12.09 -13.43 -11.78
CA GLY A 3 -10.76 -13.02 -12.24
C GLY A 3 -10.71 -11.58 -12.78
N ARG A 4 -11.79 -11.11 -13.43
CA ARG A 4 -11.91 -9.71 -13.89
C ARG A 4 -11.82 -8.72 -12.73
N LYS A 5 -12.59 -8.98 -11.67
CA LYS A 5 -12.54 -8.16 -10.44
C LYS A 5 -11.14 -8.19 -9.83
N ALA A 6 -10.50 -9.37 -9.79
CA ALA A 6 -9.15 -9.49 -9.24
C ALA A 6 -8.12 -8.66 -10.02
N LYS A 7 -8.21 -8.64 -11.36
CA LYS A 7 -7.36 -7.84 -12.23
C LYS A 7 -7.58 -6.33 -12.01
N ALA A 8 -8.84 -5.90 -11.91
CA ALA A 8 -9.19 -4.51 -11.62
C ALA A 8 -8.61 -4.03 -10.28
N LEU A 9 -8.80 -4.82 -9.21
CA LEU A 9 -8.24 -4.49 -7.89
C LEU A 9 -6.71 -4.42 -7.90
N ARG A 10 -6.03 -5.34 -8.61
CA ARG A 10 -4.56 -5.29 -8.75
C ARG A 10 -4.09 -4.02 -9.46
N LYS A 11 -4.79 -3.61 -10.52
CA LYS A 11 -4.49 -2.35 -11.23
C LYS A 11 -4.65 -1.16 -10.29
N ARG A 12 -5.80 -1.06 -9.62
CA ARG A 12 -6.09 0.01 -8.65
C ARG A 12 -5.09 0.04 -7.49
N SER A 13 -4.63 -1.12 -7.03
CA SER A 13 -3.60 -1.22 -5.98
C SER A 13 -2.28 -0.57 -6.42
N LYS A 14 -1.87 -0.75 -7.68
CA LYS A 14 -0.66 -0.11 -8.22
C LYS A 14 -0.84 1.40 -8.34
N GLU A 15 -2.02 1.86 -8.75
CA GLU A 15 -2.34 3.29 -8.84
C GLU A 15 -2.23 3.97 -7.47
N LEU A 16 -2.87 3.40 -6.45
CA LEU A 16 -2.79 3.93 -5.08
C LEU A 16 -1.37 3.89 -4.51
N LEU A 17 -0.59 2.87 -4.86
CA LEU A 17 0.81 2.78 -4.42
C LEU A 17 1.67 3.88 -5.05
N VAL A 18 1.46 4.20 -6.33
CA VAL A 18 2.11 5.35 -7.00
C VAL A 18 1.70 6.67 -6.35
N GLU A 19 0.41 6.83 -6.09
CA GLU A 19 -0.14 8.02 -5.43
C GLU A 19 0.49 8.22 -4.05
N TRP A 20 0.59 7.15 -3.26
CA TRP A 20 1.26 7.16 -1.98
C TRP A 20 2.75 7.50 -2.11
N LEU A 21 3.47 6.84 -3.03
CA LEU A 21 4.90 7.08 -3.19
C LEU A 21 5.18 8.54 -3.55
N ARG A 22 4.36 9.13 -4.43
CA ARG A 22 4.44 10.57 -4.77
C ARG A 22 4.13 11.49 -3.59
N SER A 23 3.28 11.07 -2.64
CA SER A 23 2.96 11.86 -1.44
C SER A 23 4.06 11.86 -0.38
N VAL A 24 4.94 10.86 -0.37
CA VAL A 24 6.05 10.75 0.60
C VAL A 24 7.38 11.21 0.06
N VAL A 25 7.49 11.39 -1.27
CA VAL A 25 8.68 11.89 -1.93
C VAL A 25 8.84 13.39 -1.65
N PRO A 26 10.02 13.86 -1.22
CA PRO A 26 10.27 15.26 -0.91
C PRO A 26 10.04 16.20 -2.11
N GLU A 27 9.68 17.45 -1.81
CA GLU A 27 9.58 18.49 -2.83
C GLU A 27 10.94 18.74 -3.49
N GLY A 28 10.99 18.68 -4.83
CA GLY A 28 12.22 18.84 -5.62
C GLY A 28 12.67 17.59 -6.37
N GLU A 29 12.11 16.42 -6.05
CA GLU A 29 12.29 15.22 -6.87
C GLU A 29 11.28 15.15 -8.02
N ASP A 30 11.70 14.54 -9.13
CA ASP A 30 10.87 14.43 -10.33
C ASP A 30 9.80 13.34 -10.20
N LEU A 31 8.62 13.75 -9.73
CA LEU A 31 7.45 12.89 -9.54
C LEU A 31 6.98 12.19 -10.83
N THR A 32 7.36 12.71 -12.01
CA THR A 32 6.97 12.11 -13.30
C THR A 32 7.67 10.78 -13.55
N LYS A 33 8.83 10.57 -12.92
CA LYS A 33 9.59 9.31 -12.99
C LYS A 33 8.88 8.17 -12.29
N ILE A 34 7.98 8.43 -11.34
CA ILE A 34 7.28 7.39 -10.60
C ILE A 34 5.99 7.03 -11.31
N HIS A 35 5.88 5.80 -11.81
CA HIS A 35 4.70 5.32 -12.53
C HIS A 35 4.45 3.82 -12.33
N THR A 36 3.30 3.29 -12.80
CA THR A 36 2.90 1.91 -12.49
C THR A 36 3.83 0.81 -13.02
N GLY A 37 4.66 1.10 -14.01
CA GLY A 37 5.63 0.17 -14.60
C GLY A 37 6.88 -0.04 -13.74
N ASN A 38 7.34 0.98 -13.02
CA ASN A 38 8.62 0.97 -12.29
C ASN A 38 8.46 1.02 -10.77
N ILE A 39 7.23 0.96 -10.24
CA ILE A 39 6.99 0.98 -8.78
C ILE A 39 7.89 -0.02 -8.04
N HIS A 40 8.08 -1.20 -8.63
CA HIS A 40 8.86 -2.28 -8.04
C HIS A 40 10.33 -1.90 -7.75
N GLU A 41 10.90 -0.95 -8.50
CA GLU A 41 12.26 -0.45 -8.29
C GLU A 41 12.39 0.38 -7.01
N PHE A 42 11.30 1.01 -6.57
CA PHE A 42 11.25 1.84 -5.36
C PHE A 42 10.82 1.05 -4.13
N MET A 43 10.43 -0.22 -4.28
CA MET A 43 9.92 -1.04 -3.19
C MET A 43 11.03 -1.94 -2.62
N PRO A 44 10.99 -2.23 -1.32
CA PRO A 44 11.89 -3.22 -0.74
C PRO A 44 11.63 -4.61 -1.35
N ALA A 45 12.69 -5.40 -1.52
CA ALA A 45 12.58 -6.79 -1.96
C ALA A 45 11.77 -7.65 -0.96
N GLU A 46 11.86 -7.31 0.34
CA GLU A 46 11.11 -7.99 1.39
C GLU A 46 9.72 -7.38 1.58
N THR A 47 8.69 -8.22 1.55
CA THR A 47 7.28 -7.81 1.66
C THR A 47 6.66 -8.06 3.03
N HIS A 48 7.37 -8.73 3.93
CA HIS A 48 6.91 -9.09 5.26
C HIS A 48 7.85 -8.49 6.31
N ILE A 49 7.33 -8.28 7.50
CA ILE A 49 8.11 -7.86 8.67
C ILE A 49 7.88 -8.90 9.77
N TYR A 50 8.93 -9.23 10.53
CA TYR A 50 8.79 -10.09 11.70
C TYR A 50 8.60 -9.23 12.95
N ALA A 51 7.43 -9.30 13.57
CA ALA A 51 7.09 -8.55 14.78
C ALA A 51 6.12 -9.36 15.65
N ASN A 52 6.19 -9.19 16.97
CA ASN A 52 5.30 -9.88 17.92
C ASN A 52 5.26 -11.41 17.73
N ARG A 53 6.42 -12.01 17.46
CA ARG A 53 6.59 -13.45 17.14
C ARG A 53 5.79 -13.94 15.93
N LYS A 54 5.38 -13.04 15.03
CA LYS A 54 4.58 -13.33 13.84
C LYS A 54 5.19 -12.67 12.60
N PHE A 55 5.05 -13.31 11.44
CA PHE A 55 5.31 -12.66 10.15
C PHE A 55 4.08 -11.86 9.72
N LEU A 56 4.23 -10.55 9.68
CA LEU A 56 3.20 -9.61 9.27
C LEU A 56 3.50 -9.10 7.86
N LEU A 57 2.45 -8.74 7.13
CA LEU A 57 2.63 -8.09 5.85
C LEU A 57 3.12 -6.65 6.08
N SER A 58 4.19 -6.24 5.39
CA SER A 58 4.69 -4.88 5.47
C SER A 58 3.63 -3.88 5.04
N ALA A 59 3.47 -2.81 5.84
CA ALA A 59 2.58 -1.70 5.51
C ALA A 59 3.01 -1.07 4.19
N TYR A 60 2.04 -0.52 3.44
CA TYR A 60 2.29 0.12 2.14
C TYR A 60 2.91 -0.77 1.05
N SER A 61 3.06 -2.08 1.27
CA SER A 61 3.40 -3.01 0.19
C SER A 61 2.25 -3.13 -0.83
N LEU A 62 2.56 -3.52 -2.07
CA LEU A 62 1.54 -3.73 -3.10
C LEU A 62 0.45 -4.74 -2.64
N ARG A 63 0.86 -5.78 -1.92
CA ARG A 63 -0.06 -6.79 -1.36
C ARG A 63 -0.92 -6.21 -0.25
N TRP A 64 -0.42 -5.23 0.50
CA TRP A 64 -1.18 -4.53 1.54
C TRP A 64 -2.31 -3.71 0.92
N PHE A 65 -2.02 -2.88 -0.10
CA PHE A 65 -3.03 -2.13 -0.85
C PHE A 65 -4.09 -3.05 -1.46
N TYR A 66 -3.66 -4.15 -2.09
CA TYR A 66 -4.57 -5.15 -2.64
C TYR A 66 -5.49 -5.76 -1.58
N LYS A 67 -4.97 -6.09 -0.39
CA LYS A 67 -5.77 -6.65 0.72
C LYS A 67 -6.80 -5.64 1.23
N LYS A 68 -6.48 -4.35 1.23
CA LYS A 68 -7.39 -3.27 1.60
C LYS A 68 -8.49 -3.08 0.58
N LEU A 69 -8.14 -2.97 -0.69
CA LEU A 69 -9.12 -2.87 -1.79
C LEU A 69 -9.99 -4.12 -1.94
N LYS A 70 -9.49 -5.29 -1.56
CA LYS A 70 -10.32 -6.50 -1.51
C LYS A 70 -11.41 -6.43 -0.43
N ARG A 71 -11.21 -5.65 0.64
CA ARG A 71 -12.20 -5.43 1.69
C ARG A 71 -13.13 -4.26 1.34
N ASN A 72 -12.57 -3.15 0.88
CA ASN A 72 -13.28 -1.97 0.43
C ASN A 72 -12.73 -1.51 -0.93
N PRO A 73 -13.34 -1.90 -2.06
CA PRO A 73 -12.88 -1.57 -3.41
C PRO A 73 -12.80 -0.07 -3.72
N ASP A 74 -13.62 0.73 -3.04
CA ASP A 74 -13.76 2.16 -3.29
C ASP A 74 -12.91 3.01 -2.33
N ALA A 75 -12.09 2.36 -1.50
CA ALA A 75 -11.23 3.05 -0.54
C ALA A 75 -10.28 4.02 -1.23
N THR A 76 -10.20 5.23 -0.67
CA THR A 76 -9.26 6.27 -1.13
C THR A 76 -7.92 6.15 -0.44
N LEU A 77 -6.86 6.74 -1.02
CA LEU A 77 -5.55 6.76 -0.37
C LEU A 77 -5.65 7.39 1.03
N TYR A 78 -6.32 8.54 1.15
CA TYR A 78 -6.50 9.26 2.40
C TYR A 78 -7.13 8.40 3.51
N GLU A 79 -8.22 7.68 3.21
CA GLU A 79 -8.85 6.76 4.16
C GLU A 79 -7.90 5.65 4.63
N LEU A 80 -7.13 5.09 3.69
CA LEU A 80 -6.15 4.04 3.98
C LEU A 80 -4.99 4.55 4.85
N LEU A 81 -4.51 5.77 4.61
CA LEU A 81 -3.47 6.40 5.42
C LEU A 81 -3.96 6.70 6.84
N ASN A 82 -5.16 7.26 6.98
CA ASN A 82 -5.76 7.51 8.28
C ASN A 82 -5.96 6.22 9.07
N GLU A 83 -6.43 5.15 8.43
CA GLU A 83 -6.57 3.84 9.09
C GLU A 83 -5.22 3.28 9.56
N GLN A 84 -4.11 3.55 8.86
CA GLN A 84 -2.77 3.16 9.32
C GLN A 84 -2.24 4.05 10.43
N ASN A 85 -2.42 5.37 10.33
CA ASN A 85 -2.01 6.33 11.35
C ASN A 85 -2.74 6.10 12.68
N VAL A 86 -4.03 5.79 12.66
CA VAL A 86 -4.78 5.42 13.88
C VAL A 86 -4.20 4.15 14.51
N LYS A 87 -3.78 3.17 13.71
CA LYS A 87 -3.19 1.92 14.25
C LYS A 87 -1.80 2.13 14.84
N SER A 88 -0.99 2.99 14.23
CA SER A 88 0.33 3.33 14.78
C SER A 88 0.22 4.19 16.05
N SER A 89 -0.73 5.14 16.09
CA SER A 89 -0.91 6.06 17.23
C SER A 89 -1.58 5.41 18.44
N THR A 90 -2.49 4.47 18.24
CA THR A 90 -3.18 3.77 19.34
C THR A 90 -2.30 2.75 20.06
N GLY A 91 -1.05 2.54 19.61
CA GLY A 91 -0.17 1.46 20.09
C GLY A 91 -0.76 0.06 19.85
N HIS A 92 -1.88 -0.03 19.12
CA HIS A 92 -2.65 -1.24 18.91
C HIS A 92 -2.14 -1.94 17.65
N TRP A 93 -0.91 -2.44 17.72
CA TRP A 93 -0.48 -3.52 16.84
C TRP A 93 -1.31 -4.75 17.22
N VAL A 94 -2.45 -4.92 16.57
CA VAL A 94 -3.41 -6.01 16.77
C VAL A 94 -2.74 -7.28 17.29
N ILE A 95 -3.07 -7.61 18.54
CA ILE A 95 -2.75 -8.83 19.29
C ILE A 95 -3.29 -10.05 18.53
#